data_AF-A0A7C5QT34-F1
#
_entry.id   AF-A0A7C5QT34-F1
#
_cell.length_a   1.000
_cell.length_b   1.000
_cell.length_c   1.000
_cell.angle_alpha   90.00
_cell.angle_beta   90.00
_cell.angle_gamma   90.00
#
_symmetry.space_group_name_H-M   'P 1'
#
loop_
_entity.id
_entity.type
_entity.pdbx_description
1 polymer ?
#
loop_
_entity_poly.entity_id
_entity_poly.type
_entity_poly.pdbx_seq_one_letter_code
_entity_poly.pdbx_strand_id
1 'polypeptide(L)' 'MAADRGDAGAVEGARIALSTGSLHNWALDRVFELAASAGYDGVELLVDARMESSDAAYLQRLSERWDIPILSVH' A
#
# COMPACT_ATOMS: atom_id res chain seq x y z
N MET A 1 29.15 14.02 1.58
CA MET A 1 28.55 14.39 0.29
C MET A 1 27.10 13.94 0.33
N ALA A 2 26.21 14.84 0.73
CA ALA A 2 24.77 14.59 0.70
C ALA A 2 24.30 14.82 -0.73
N ALA A 3 23.61 13.84 -1.31
CA ALA A 3 22.95 14.01 -2.59
C ALA A 3 21.82 15.03 -2.41
N ASP A 4 21.91 16.09 -3.20
CA ASP A 4 20.87 17.09 -3.42
C ASP A 4 19.58 16.39 -3.85
N ARG A 5 18.58 16.33 -2.96
CA ARG A 5 17.21 15.98 -3.35
C ARG A 5 16.60 17.23 -3.94
N GLY A 6 16.60 17.29 -5.27
CA GLY A 6 16.03 18.37 -6.04
C GLY A 6 14.61 18.74 -5.60
N ASP A 7 14.37 20.04 -5.66
CA ASP A 7 13.11 20.77 -5.63
C ASP A 7 11.86 19.92 -5.98
N ALA A 8 11.03 19.64 -4.96
CA ALA A 8 9.73 19.00 -5.12
C ALA A 8 8.68 19.71 -4.26
N GLY A 9 8.53 21.02 -4.45
CA GLY A 9 7.52 21.86 -3.76
C GLY A 9 6.04 21.50 -3.99
N ALA A 10 5.74 20.36 -4.61
CA ALA A 10 4.38 19.85 -4.85
C ALA A 10 4.06 18.53 -4.14
N VAL A 11 5.02 17.86 -3.48
CA VAL A 11 4.81 16.55 -2.81
C VAL A 11 4.90 16.61 -1.29
N GLU A 12 5.17 17.79 -0.70
CA GLU A 12 5.14 17.92 0.76
C GLU A 12 3.70 17.74 1.26
N GLY A 13 3.44 16.57 1.87
CA GLY A 13 2.14 16.19 2.43
C GLY A 13 1.27 15.29 1.54
N ALA A 14 1.71 14.94 0.32
CA ALA A 14 1.00 13.98 -0.51
C ALA A 14 1.25 12.54 -0.02
N ARG A 15 0.17 11.76 0.19
CA ARG A 15 0.29 10.33 0.50
C ARG A 15 0.54 9.52 -0.75
N ILE A 16 1.53 8.63 -0.70
CA ILE A 16 1.94 7.74 -1.78
C ILE A 16 1.53 6.31 -1.42
N ALA A 17 0.64 5.72 -2.22
CA ALA A 17 0.10 4.38 -1.98
C ALA A 17 0.65 3.35 -2.97
N LEU A 18 0.82 2.10 -2.53
CA LEU A 18 1.04 0.96 -3.44
C LEU A 18 -0.30 0.33 -3.83
N SER A 19 -0.59 0.24 -5.12
CA SER A 19 -1.79 -0.45 -5.63
C SER A 19 -1.61 -1.97 -5.56
N THR A 20 -2.56 -2.65 -4.92
CA THR A 20 -2.63 -4.12 -4.93
C THR A 20 -2.93 -4.70 -6.31
N GLY A 21 -3.47 -3.90 -7.24
CA GLY A 21 -3.64 -4.27 -8.65
C GLY A 21 -2.34 -4.32 -9.45
N SER A 22 -1.32 -3.55 -9.04
CA SER A 22 0.01 -3.58 -9.68
C SER A 22 0.73 -4.91 -9.50
N LEU A 23 0.33 -5.69 -8.50
CA LEU A 23 0.84 -7.02 -8.17
C LEU A 23 -0.32 -8.02 -8.07
N HIS A 24 -1.24 -8.01 -9.04
CA HIS A 24 -2.47 -8.81 -9.02
C HIS A 24 -2.26 -10.33 -8.83
N ASN A 25 -1.08 -10.84 -9.16
CA ASN A 25 -0.69 -12.23 -9.00
C ASN A 25 0.00 -12.54 -7.66
N TRP A 26 0.14 -11.56 -6.77
CA TRP A 26 0.73 -11.73 -5.44
C TRP A 26 -0.36 -11.81 -4.37
N ALA A 27 -0.07 -12.56 -3.31
CA ALA A 27 -0.91 -12.60 -2.12
C ALA A 27 -0.95 -11.23 -1.44
N LEU A 28 -2.11 -10.81 -0.93
CA LEU A 28 -2.26 -9.50 -0.31
C LEU A 28 -1.31 -9.29 0.87
N ASP A 29 -1.06 -10.31 1.70
CA ASP A 29 -0.08 -10.25 2.81
C ASP A 29 1.30 -9.78 2.33
N ARG A 30 1.75 -10.31 1.17
CA ARG A 30 3.04 -9.94 0.57
C ARG A 30 3.05 -8.51 0.00
N VAL A 31 1.92 -8.03 -0.49
CA VAL A 31 1.80 -6.64 -0.97
C VAL A 31 1.86 -5.66 0.20
N PHE A 32 1.17 -5.95 1.32
CA PHE A 32 1.23 -5.13 2.53
C PHE A 32 2.65 -5.13 3.14
N GLU A 33 3.29 -6.29 3.23
CA GLU A 33 4.70 -6.40 3.64
C GLU A 33 5.62 -5.53 2.76
N LEU A 34 5.44 -5.61 1.43
CA LEU A 34 6.25 -4.84 0.50
C LEU A 34 6.01 -3.33 0.68
N ALA A 35 4.76 -2.90 0.82
CA ALA A 35 4.40 -1.51 1.05
C ALA A 35 5.08 -0.95 2.31
N ALA A 36 5.05 -1.71 3.41
CA ALA A 36 5.73 -1.37 4.66
C ALA A 36 7.24 -1.25 4.48
N SER A 37 7.87 -2.28 3.88
CA SER A 37 9.32 -2.32 3.72
C SER A 37 9.87 -1.25 2.76
N ALA A 38 9.08 -0.82 1.79
CA ALA A 38 9.45 0.19 0.80
C ALA A 38 9.11 1.63 1.24
N GLY A 39 8.40 1.81 2.37
CA GLY A 39 8.06 3.13 2.91
C GLY A 39 6.92 3.84 2.20
N TYR A 40 5.94 3.08 1.68
CA TYR A 40 4.68 3.66 1.21
C TYR A 40 3.81 4.11 2.40
N ASP A 41 3.00 5.14 2.20
CA ASP A 41 2.09 5.66 3.23
C ASP A 41 0.85 4.79 3.44
N GLY A 42 0.63 3.81 2.55
CA GLY A 42 -0.51 2.93 2.58
C GLY A 42 -0.67 2.11 1.30
N VAL A 43 -1.80 1.43 1.18
CA VAL A 43 -2.15 0.69 -0.03
C VAL A 43 -3.45 1.20 -0.65
N GLU A 44 -3.54 1.07 -1.96
CA GLU A 44 -4.81 1.08 -2.68
C GLU A 44 -5.27 -0.37 -2.87
N LEU A 45 -6.46 -0.68 -2.37
CA LEU A 45 -7.05 -2.01 -2.43
C LEU A 45 -7.94 -2.13 -3.67
N LEU A 46 -7.57 -3.02 -4.58
CA LEU A 46 -8.41 -3.46 -5.67
C LEU A 46 -9.28 -4.63 -5.19
N VAL A 47 -10.60 -4.46 -5.22
CA VAL A 47 -11.54 -5.55 -4.98
C VAL A 47 -11.73 -6.31 -6.29
N ASP A 48 -11.25 -7.55 -6.32
CA ASP A 48 -11.22 -8.37 -7.53
C ASP A 48 -11.65 -9.82 -7.26
N ALA A 49 -11.31 -10.73 -8.19
CA ALA A 49 -11.69 -12.13 -8.12
C ALA A 49 -11.05 -12.89 -6.93
N ARG A 50 -10.02 -12.33 -6.28
CA ARG A 50 -9.43 -12.91 -5.07
C ARG A 50 -10.42 -12.75 -3.92
N MET A 51 -10.88 -13.86 -3.35
CA MET A 51 -11.85 -13.82 -2.24
C MET A 51 -11.37 -12.95 -1.08
N GLU A 52 -10.08 -13.02 -0.76
CA GLU A 52 -9.49 -12.23 0.32
C GLU A 52 -9.56 -10.71 0.12
N SER A 53 -9.70 -10.22 -1.12
CA SER A 53 -9.83 -8.78 -1.41
C SER A 53 -11.16 -8.18 -0.92
N SER A 54 -12.13 -9.02 -0.57
CA SER A 54 -13.44 -8.63 -0.04
C SER A 54 -13.67 -9.04 1.42
N ASP A 55 -12.71 -9.74 2.05
CA ASP A 55 -12.78 -10.11 3.47
C ASP A 55 -12.25 -8.97 4.35
N ALA A 56 -13.16 -8.14 4.84
CA ALA A 56 -12.83 -6.99 5.68
C ALA A 56 -12.04 -7.36 6.94
N ALA A 57 -12.33 -8.51 7.57
CA ALA A 57 -11.63 -8.93 8.78
C ALA A 57 -10.19 -9.36 8.48
N TYR A 58 -9.98 -10.04 7.35
CA TYR A 58 -8.64 -10.36 6.87
C TYR A 58 -7.84 -9.10 6.53
N LEU A 59 -8.43 -8.16 5.81
CA LEU A 59 -7.79 -6.90 5.42
C LEU A 59 -7.41 -6.05 6.64
N GLN A 60 -8.27 -5.97 7.67
CA GLN A 60 -7.94 -5.31 8.93
C GLN A 60 -6.72 -5.94 9.61
N ARG A 61 -6.66 -7.28 9.69
CA ARG A 61 -5.50 -7.98 10.26
C ARG A 61 -4.21 -7.73 9.48
N LEU A 62 -4.27 -7.62 8.15
CA LEU A 62 -3.09 -7.28 7.35
C LEU A 62 -2.62 -5.85 7.60
N SER A 63 -3.57 -4.91 7.65
CA SER A 63 -3.29 -3.50 7.92
C SER A 63 -2.62 -3.32 9.29
N GLU A 64 -3.16 -3.97 10.33
CA GLU A 64 -2.60 -3.96 11.69
C GLU A 64 -1.24 -4.67 11.76
N ARG A 65 -1.09 -5.81 11.08
CA ARG A 65 0.15 -6.61 11.10
C ARG A 65 1.34 -5.84 10.54
N TRP A 66 1.13 -5.13 9.43
CA TRP A 66 2.21 -4.45 8.70
C TRP A 66 2.28 -2.96 8.98
N ASP A 67 1.39 -2.43 9.83
CA ASP A 67 1.25 -1.00 10.13
C ASP A 67 1.06 -0.15 8.87
N ILE A 68 0.24 -0.65 7.94
CA ILE A 68 0.00 -0.03 6.63
C ILE A 68 -1.51 0.16 6.43
N PRO A 69 -2.01 1.41 6.35
CA PRO A 69 -3.43 1.66 6.17
C PRO A 69 -3.88 1.43 4.72
N ILE A 70 -5.15 1.07 4.54
CA ILE A 70 -5.80 1.11 3.23
C ILE A 70 -6.29 2.54 3.00
N LEU A 71 -5.74 3.22 1.99
CA LEU A 71 -5.99 4.63 1.71
C LEU A 71 -7.15 4.86 0.73
N SER A 72 -7.40 3.87 -0.13
CA SER A 72 -8.47 3.88 -1.11
C SER A 72 -8.86 2.46 -1.48
N VAL A 73 -10.08 2.31 -1.98
CA VAL A 73 -10.62 1.05 -2.50
C VAL A 73 -11.10 1.30 -3.93
N HIS A 74 -10.76 0.41 -4.85
CA HIS A 74 -11.22 0.40 -6.23
C HIS A 74 -12.09 -0.84 -6.48
#